data_AF-A0A349M9V5-F1
#
_entry.id   AF-A0A349M9V5-F1
#
_cell.length_a   1.000
_cell.length_b   1.000
_cell.length_c   1.000
_cell.angle_alpha   90.00
_cell.angle_beta   90.00
_cell.angle_gamma   90.00
#
_symmetry.space_group_name_H-M   'P 1'
#
loop_
_entity.id
_entity.type
_entity.pdbx_description
1 polymer ?
#
loop_
_entity_poly.entity_id
_entity_poly.type
_entity_poly.pdbx_seq_one_letter_code
_entity_poly.pdbx_strand_id
1 'polypeptide(L)'
;LTWWGDCENVDMRWELRASNNQDVLLQSLPLAPSDTMSQTWCLSEGCYELVWNDEGGDGFSGSFCGESGGYSLSGPFQETLFYESGLDFGEELVVPFCVSVPWCFADFNGDGIRSVDDLLTMLSEFGCFIDCATDTDFDESVGVGDLMNILTVFGQGCSSE
;
A
#
# COMPACT_ATOMS: atom_id res chain seq x y z
N LEU A 1 5.34 -1.10 -4.48
CA LEU A 1 5.54 -2.55 -4.68
C LEU A 1 7.03 -2.85 -4.71
N THR A 2 7.47 -3.82 -3.91
CA THR A 2 8.79 -4.46 -4.00
C THR A 2 8.55 -5.94 -4.28
N TRP A 3 9.17 -6.48 -5.32
CA TRP A 3 9.06 -7.87 -5.76
C TRP A 3 10.45 -8.46 -5.88
N TRP A 4 10.67 -9.66 -5.33
CA TRP A 4 11.88 -10.44 -5.54
C TRP A 4 11.51 -11.79 -6.13
N GLY A 5 12.30 -12.23 -7.11
CA GLY A 5 12.05 -13.48 -7.81
C GLY A 5 12.59 -14.69 -7.07
N ASP A 6 11.90 -15.83 -7.20
CA ASP A 6 12.54 -17.14 -7.01
C ASP A 6 13.41 -17.50 -8.23
N CYS A 7 13.81 -18.77 -8.30
CA CYS A 7 14.62 -19.30 -9.37
C CYS A 7 13.88 -19.53 -10.70
N GLU A 8 12.55 -19.56 -10.71
CA GLU A 8 11.73 -19.87 -11.89
C GLU A 8 10.99 -18.62 -12.43
N ASN A 9 10.97 -17.54 -11.65
CA ASN A 9 10.36 -16.21 -11.83
C ASN A 9 10.41 -15.50 -13.22
N VAL A 10 11.11 -16.04 -14.22
CA VAL A 10 11.12 -15.52 -15.61
C VAL A 10 9.80 -15.76 -16.36
N ASP A 11 8.94 -16.62 -15.86
CA ASP A 11 7.56 -16.86 -16.29
C ASP A 11 6.54 -15.95 -15.58
N MET A 12 6.93 -15.32 -14.48
CA MET A 12 6.08 -14.47 -13.69
C MET A 12 5.99 -13.03 -14.21
N ARG A 13 4.80 -12.45 -14.07
CA ARG A 13 4.52 -11.03 -14.31
C ARG A 13 3.39 -10.55 -13.42
N TRP A 14 3.34 -9.26 -13.16
CA TRP A 14 2.18 -8.64 -12.51
C TRP A 14 1.53 -7.60 -13.41
N GLU A 15 0.23 -7.44 -13.24
CA GLU A 15 -0.60 -6.40 -13.84
C GLU A 15 -1.30 -5.62 -12.74
N LEU A 16 -1.37 -4.30 -12.90
CA LEU A 16 -2.22 -3.46 -12.08
C LEU A 16 -3.47 -3.13 -12.88
N ARG A 17 -4.63 -3.60 -12.40
CA ARG A 17 -5.92 -3.40 -13.06
C ARG A 17 -6.82 -2.47 -12.24
N ALA A 18 -7.63 -1.67 -12.91
CA ALA A 18 -8.71 -0.95 -12.25
C ALA A 18 -9.88 -1.92 -11.98
N SER A 19 -10.37 -2.02 -10.74
CA SER A 19 -11.37 -3.02 -10.38
C SER A 19 -12.75 -2.77 -11.03
N ASN A 20 -13.06 -1.50 -11.33
CA ASN A 20 -14.35 -1.09 -11.91
C ASN A 20 -14.59 -1.55 -13.35
N ASN A 21 -13.55 -1.60 -14.18
CA ASN A 21 -13.65 -1.89 -15.61
C ASN A 21 -12.63 -2.94 -16.10
N GLN A 22 -11.77 -3.44 -15.20
CA GLN A 22 -10.73 -4.43 -15.48
C GLN A 22 -9.69 -3.97 -16.51
N ASP A 23 -9.56 -2.65 -16.72
CA ASP A 23 -8.53 -2.10 -17.59
C ASP A 23 -7.14 -2.30 -16.97
N VAL A 24 -6.21 -2.83 -17.77
CA VAL A 24 -4.79 -2.94 -17.40
C VAL A 24 -4.15 -1.57 -17.45
N LEU A 25 -3.81 -1.02 -16.28
CA LEU A 25 -3.16 0.28 -16.15
C LEU A 25 -1.65 0.17 -16.34
N LEU A 26 -1.05 -0.87 -15.76
CA LEU A 26 0.38 -1.15 -15.80
C LEU A 26 0.61 -2.66 -15.86
N GLN A 27 1.72 -3.04 -16.45
CA GLN A 27 2.18 -4.43 -16.52
C GLN A 27 3.70 -4.47 -16.36
N SER A 28 4.18 -5.47 -15.64
CA SER A 28 5.62 -5.71 -15.47
C SER A 28 6.23 -6.40 -16.68
N LEU A 29 7.55 -6.29 -16.79
CA LEU A 29 8.32 -7.30 -17.50
C LEU A 29 8.58 -8.49 -16.56
N PRO A 30 8.90 -9.67 -17.08
CA PRO A 30 9.42 -10.75 -16.25
C PRO A 30 10.69 -10.32 -15.54
N LEU A 31 10.88 -10.83 -14.32
CA LEU A 31 12.02 -10.50 -13.48
C LEU A 31 12.99 -11.68 -13.44
N ALA A 32 14.28 -11.40 -13.54
CA ALA A 32 15.30 -12.44 -13.55
C ALA A 32 15.34 -13.18 -12.20
N PRO A 33 15.85 -14.43 -12.18
CA PRO A 33 16.01 -15.18 -10.95
C PRO A 33 16.87 -14.44 -9.92
N SER A 34 16.45 -14.47 -8.66
CA SER A 34 17.13 -13.84 -7.52
C SER A 34 17.30 -12.30 -7.64
N ASP A 35 16.71 -11.64 -8.64
CA ASP A 35 16.68 -10.18 -8.74
C ASP A 35 15.56 -9.59 -7.86
N THR A 36 15.66 -8.30 -7.57
CA THR A 36 14.63 -7.53 -6.85
C THR A 36 14.28 -6.26 -7.61
N MET A 37 12.99 -5.99 -7.75
CA MET A 37 12.42 -4.82 -8.40
C MET A 37 11.57 -4.03 -7.42
N SER A 38 11.68 -2.70 -7.43
CA SER A 38 10.78 -1.80 -6.71
C SER A 38 10.13 -0.79 -7.65
N GLN A 39 8.83 -0.58 -7.50
CA GLN A 39 8.06 0.42 -8.24
C GLN A 39 7.08 1.14 -7.32
N THR A 40 6.92 2.44 -7.55
CA THR A 40 5.98 3.32 -6.84
C THR A 40 5.01 3.91 -7.86
N TRP A 41 3.73 3.97 -7.50
CA TRP A 41 2.66 4.50 -8.35
C TRP A 41 1.86 5.55 -7.60
N CYS A 42 1.44 6.59 -8.32
CA CYS A 42 0.47 7.57 -7.83
C CYS A 42 -0.89 7.22 -8.45
N LEU A 43 -1.72 6.50 -7.70
CA LEU A 43 -3.05 6.09 -8.13
C LEU A 43 -4.09 7.12 -7.69
N SER A 44 -5.13 7.30 -8.49
CA SER A 44 -6.30 8.09 -8.09
C SER A 44 -7.12 7.35 -7.04
N GLU A 45 -8.13 8.02 -6.49
CA GLU A 45 -9.12 7.32 -5.66
C GLU A 45 -9.82 6.23 -6.46
N GLY A 46 -9.99 5.07 -5.85
CA GLY A 46 -10.66 3.92 -6.44
C GLY A 46 -10.12 2.59 -5.95
N CYS A 47 -10.75 1.51 -6.41
CA CYS A 47 -10.30 0.14 -6.13
C CYS A 47 -9.54 -0.44 -7.32
N TYR A 48 -8.49 -1.18 -7.01
CA TYR A 48 -7.51 -1.74 -7.92
C TYR A 48 -7.24 -3.20 -7.57
N GLU A 49 -6.73 -3.93 -8.54
CA GLU A 49 -6.32 -5.33 -8.39
C GLU A 49 -4.88 -5.46 -8.85
N LEU A 50 -4.00 -5.92 -7.96
CA LEU A 50 -2.67 -6.38 -8.33
C LEU A 50 -2.78 -7.86 -8.69
N VAL A 51 -2.65 -8.16 -9.98
CA VAL A 51 -2.82 -9.50 -10.53
C VAL A 51 -1.47 -10.08 -10.88
N TRP A 52 -1.06 -11.13 -10.19
CA TRP A 52 0.10 -11.94 -10.52
C TRP A 52 -0.32 -13.02 -11.50
N ASN A 53 0.46 -13.18 -12.56
CA ASN A 53 0.31 -14.25 -13.54
C ASN A 53 1.62 -15.02 -13.58
N ASP A 54 1.51 -16.33 -13.49
CA ASP A 54 2.63 -17.25 -13.54
C ASP A 54 2.34 -18.36 -14.57
N GLU A 55 3.21 -18.53 -15.55
CA GLU A 55 3.09 -19.60 -16.55
C GLU A 55 3.67 -20.93 -16.06
N GLY A 56 4.55 -20.92 -15.05
CA GLY A 56 5.14 -22.10 -14.41
C GLY A 56 4.18 -22.79 -13.44
N GLY A 57 3.34 -22.00 -12.78
CA GLY A 57 2.29 -22.44 -11.86
C GLY A 57 2.82 -22.84 -10.49
N ASP A 58 4.04 -22.42 -10.13
CA ASP A 58 4.67 -22.64 -8.82
C ASP A 58 4.68 -21.36 -7.97
N GLY A 59 4.19 -20.26 -8.51
CA GLY A 59 4.03 -18.97 -7.85
C GLY A 59 5.35 -18.43 -7.34
N PHE A 60 5.43 -18.20 -6.04
CA PHE A 60 6.63 -17.72 -5.36
C PHE A 60 7.41 -18.84 -4.63
N SER A 61 7.03 -20.10 -4.85
CA SER A 61 7.42 -21.20 -3.95
C SER A 61 8.93 -21.39 -3.85
N GLY A 62 9.65 -21.28 -4.98
CA GLY A 62 11.07 -21.63 -5.07
C GLY A 62 11.41 -23.04 -4.56
N SER A 63 10.42 -23.95 -4.49
CA SER A 63 10.58 -25.24 -3.79
C SER A 63 11.65 -26.13 -4.43
N PHE A 64 11.87 -25.97 -5.74
CA PHE A 64 12.84 -26.72 -6.51
C PHE A 64 14.30 -26.34 -6.20
N CYS A 65 14.57 -25.06 -5.94
CA CYS A 65 15.92 -24.51 -5.78
C CYS A 65 16.24 -24.03 -4.35
N GLY A 66 15.23 -23.92 -3.50
CA GLY A 66 15.35 -23.41 -2.13
C GLY A 66 15.46 -21.90 -2.01
N GLU A 67 15.16 -21.15 -3.08
CA GLU A 67 15.12 -19.69 -3.10
C GLU A 67 13.69 -19.25 -3.41
N SER A 68 12.93 -18.88 -2.39
CA SER A 68 11.53 -18.43 -2.54
C SER A 68 11.43 -16.96 -2.95
N GLY A 69 10.53 -16.68 -3.88
CA GLY A 69 10.18 -15.34 -4.32
C GLY A 69 9.16 -14.70 -3.40
N GLY A 70 8.67 -13.54 -3.78
CA GLY A 70 7.59 -12.87 -3.07
C GLY A 70 7.52 -11.39 -3.32
N TYR A 71 6.58 -10.73 -2.65
CA TYR A 71 6.39 -9.30 -2.79
C TYR A 71 5.97 -8.63 -1.48
N SER A 72 6.18 -7.32 -1.44
CA SER A 72 5.64 -6.40 -0.45
C SER A 72 4.98 -5.21 -1.16
N LEU A 73 3.70 -4.99 -0.89
CA LEU A 73 2.98 -3.81 -1.31
C LEU A 73 2.86 -2.86 -0.13
N SER A 74 3.56 -1.74 -0.22
CA SER A 74 3.51 -0.67 0.79
C SER A 74 2.62 0.48 0.33
N GLY A 75 1.92 1.10 1.29
CA GLY A 75 1.18 2.33 1.04
C GLY A 75 2.07 3.58 1.19
N PRO A 76 1.45 4.78 1.15
CA PRO A 76 2.18 6.04 1.05
C PRO A 76 3.02 6.39 2.29
N PHE A 77 2.72 5.84 3.46
CA PHE A 77 3.47 6.09 4.71
C PHE A 77 4.43 4.95 5.05
N GLN A 78 4.78 4.13 4.05
CA GLN A 78 5.71 2.98 4.16
C GLN A 78 5.20 1.82 5.03
N GLU A 79 3.94 1.84 5.43
CA GLU A 79 3.27 0.69 6.01
C GLU A 79 3.11 -0.43 4.98
N THR A 80 3.27 -1.68 5.41
CA THR A 80 3.07 -2.85 4.54
C THR A 80 1.59 -3.22 4.52
N LEU A 81 0.95 -3.08 3.36
CA LEU A 81 -0.45 -3.44 3.15
C LEU A 81 -0.60 -4.94 2.89
N PHE A 82 0.28 -5.48 2.04
CA PHE A 82 0.30 -6.89 1.69
C PHE A 82 1.74 -7.40 1.61
N TYR A 83 1.94 -8.63 2.05
CA TYR A 83 3.22 -9.31 2.01
C TYR A 83 2.99 -10.79 1.81
N GLU A 84 3.65 -11.37 0.82
CA GLU A 84 3.68 -12.82 0.60
C GLU A 84 5.07 -13.26 0.18
N SER A 85 5.46 -14.47 0.60
CA SER A 85 6.75 -15.09 0.30
C SER A 85 6.63 -16.60 0.29
N GLY A 86 7.18 -17.28 -0.72
CA GLY A 86 7.13 -18.74 -0.80
C GLY A 86 5.75 -19.34 -1.07
N LEU A 87 4.78 -18.54 -1.50
CA LEU A 87 3.41 -18.98 -1.77
C LEU A 87 3.31 -19.61 -3.17
N ASP A 88 2.93 -20.88 -3.23
CA ASP A 88 2.42 -21.51 -4.45
C ASP A 88 0.95 -21.15 -4.64
N PHE A 89 0.66 -20.33 -5.64
CA PHE A 89 -0.70 -19.89 -5.99
C PHE A 89 -1.19 -20.42 -7.34
N GLY A 90 -0.44 -21.33 -7.98
CA GLY A 90 -0.75 -21.76 -9.35
C GLY A 90 -0.57 -20.64 -10.36
N GLU A 91 -1.47 -20.56 -11.35
CA GLU A 91 -1.30 -19.69 -12.52
C GLU A 91 -1.64 -18.20 -12.26
N GLU A 92 -2.50 -17.89 -11.29
CA GLU A 92 -2.99 -16.53 -11.07
C GLU A 92 -3.25 -16.25 -9.58
N LEU A 93 -2.82 -15.07 -9.11
CA LEU A 93 -3.17 -14.52 -7.80
C LEU A 93 -3.68 -13.09 -7.95
N VAL A 94 -4.93 -12.85 -7.53
CA VAL A 94 -5.56 -11.53 -7.55
C VAL A 94 -5.56 -10.93 -6.14
N VAL A 95 -4.93 -9.78 -6.00
CA VAL A 95 -4.81 -9.05 -4.72
C VAL A 95 -5.58 -7.72 -4.82
N PRO A 96 -6.83 -7.66 -4.33
CA PRO A 96 -7.63 -6.44 -4.37
C PRO A 96 -7.18 -5.46 -3.29
N PHE A 97 -7.09 -4.18 -3.64
CA PHE A 97 -6.85 -3.08 -2.71
C PHE A 97 -7.58 -1.82 -3.16
N CYS A 98 -7.89 -0.92 -2.23
CA CYS A 98 -8.48 0.36 -2.59
C CYS A 98 -7.58 1.50 -2.12
N VAL A 99 -7.47 2.52 -2.96
CA VAL A 99 -6.84 3.80 -2.64
C VAL A 99 -7.98 4.77 -2.37
N SER A 100 -8.13 5.19 -1.12
CA SER A 100 -8.92 6.36 -0.79
C SER A 100 -7.97 7.57 -0.80
N VAL A 101 -8.35 8.64 -1.51
CA VAL A 101 -7.58 9.89 -1.50
C VAL A 101 -8.40 10.96 -0.79
N PRO A 102 -7.90 11.56 0.29
CA PRO A 102 -6.80 11.08 1.11
C PRO A 102 -7.32 9.99 2.04
N TRP A 103 -6.49 8.98 2.31
CA TRP A 103 -6.41 8.36 3.62
C TRP A 103 -6.85 9.37 4.65
N CYS A 104 -7.98 9.14 5.30
CA CYS A 104 -8.82 10.22 5.77
C CYS A 104 -8.01 11.25 6.55
N PHE A 105 -7.62 12.32 5.86
CA PHE A 105 -6.58 13.19 6.41
C PHE A 105 -7.09 13.75 7.73
N ALA A 106 -6.28 13.67 8.78
CA ALA A 106 -6.65 14.02 10.15
C ALA A 106 -7.78 13.18 10.78
N ASP A 107 -8.01 11.94 10.35
CA ASP A 107 -8.77 10.90 11.06
C ASP A 107 -7.77 9.90 11.66
N PHE A 108 -7.39 10.16 12.92
CA PHE A 108 -6.34 9.43 13.62
C PHE A 108 -6.88 8.24 14.39
N ASN A 109 -8.18 8.23 14.71
CA ASN A 109 -8.82 7.12 15.41
C ASN A 109 -9.42 6.08 14.44
N GLY A 110 -9.48 6.39 13.13
CA GLY A 110 -9.95 5.52 12.06
C GLY A 110 -11.47 5.32 12.06
N ASP A 111 -12.24 6.23 12.65
CA ASP A 111 -13.69 6.10 12.79
C ASP A 111 -14.48 6.60 11.57
N GLY A 112 -13.80 7.19 10.60
CA GLY A 112 -14.41 7.70 9.38
C GLY A 112 -14.93 9.14 9.48
N ILE A 113 -14.64 9.88 10.56
CA ILE A 113 -15.12 11.26 10.78
C ILE A 113 -14.02 12.10 11.45
N ARG A 114 -13.58 13.22 10.84
CA ARG A 114 -12.64 14.15 11.50
C ARG A 114 -13.37 14.94 12.59
N SER A 115 -13.34 14.44 13.81
CA SER A 115 -14.13 14.93 14.93
C SER A 115 -13.25 15.46 16.05
N VAL A 116 -13.87 15.71 17.21
CA VAL A 116 -13.13 16.08 18.42
C VAL A 116 -12.22 14.93 18.86
N ASP A 117 -12.58 13.67 18.56
CA ASP A 117 -11.78 12.51 18.96
C ASP A 117 -10.41 12.47 18.23
N ASP A 118 -10.35 12.88 16.96
CA ASP A 118 -9.07 13.02 16.23
C ASP A 118 -8.24 14.18 16.75
N LEU A 119 -8.89 15.31 17.02
CA LEU A 119 -8.22 16.45 17.63
C LEU A 119 -7.63 16.08 19.00
N LEU A 120 -8.33 15.29 19.81
CA LEU A 120 -7.81 14.79 21.09
C LEU A 120 -6.66 13.81 20.89
N THR A 121 -6.70 12.97 19.85
CA THR A 121 -5.60 12.07 19.50
C THR A 121 -4.35 12.87 19.15
N MET A 122 -4.44 13.90 18.30
CA MET A 122 -3.30 14.79 18.01
C MET A 122 -2.82 15.57 19.23
N LEU A 123 -3.73 16.12 20.04
CA LEU A 123 -3.35 16.85 21.25
C LEU A 123 -2.67 15.95 22.29
N SER A 124 -2.86 14.63 22.23
CA SER A 124 -2.15 13.67 23.08
C SER A 124 -0.65 13.55 22.72
N GLU A 125 -0.29 13.89 21.49
CA GLU A 125 1.08 13.90 20.98
C GLU A 125 1.67 15.31 20.84
N PHE A 126 0.97 16.37 21.27
CA PHE A 126 1.44 17.75 21.10
C PHE A 126 2.84 17.96 21.74
N GLY A 127 3.81 18.40 20.94
CA GLY A 127 5.22 18.50 21.33
C GLY A 127 6.02 17.20 21.21
N CYS A 128 5.51 16.21 20.48
CA CYS A 128 6.26 15.04 20.05
C CYS A 128 7.33 15.43 19.02
N PHE A 129 8.46 14.69 19.01
CA PHE A 129 9.59 14.89 18.08
C PHE A 129 10.19 13.57 17.54
N ILE A 130 9.63 12.42 17.91
CA ILE A 130 10.12 11.08 17.54
C ILE A 130 8.91 10.16 17.45
N ASP A 131 8.78 9.42 16.35
CA ASP A 131 7.71 8.44 16.10
C ASP A 131 6.30 9.02 16.32
N CYS A 132 6.06 10.25 15.85
CA CYS A 132 4.79 10.94 16.02
C CYS A 132 3.79 10.49 14.96
N ALA A 133 2.68 9.87 15.39
CA ALA A 133 1.68 9.34 14.47
C ALA A 133 0.75 10.44 13.90
N THR A 134 0.70 11.60 14.56
CA THR A 134 -0.21 12.70 14.24
C THR A 134 0.47 13.92 13.61
N ASP A 135 1.73 13.76 13.17
CA ASP A 135 2.46 14.74 12.35
C ASP A 135 1.89 14.71 10.91
N THR A 136 1.25 15.81 10.52
CA THR A 136 0.50 15.97 9.27
C THR A 136 1.23 16.79 8.23
N ASP A 137 2.22 17.60 8.60
CA ASP A 137 3.09 18.34 7.67
C ASP A 137 4.49 17.73 7.49
N PHE A 138 4.76 16.62 8.20
CA PHE A 138 5.99 15.83 8.17
C PHE A 138 7.23 16.65 8.53
N ASP A 139 7.09 17.59 9.46
CA ASP A 139 8.19 18.40 9.98
C ASP A 139 8.97 17.75 11.13
N GLU A 140 8.66 16.47 11.41
CA GLU A 140 9.19 15.65 12.51
C GLU A 140 8.69 16.09 13.90
N SER A 141 7.68 16.96 13.97
CA SER A 141 7.08 17.41 15.22
C SER A 141 5.57 17.49 15.16
N VAL A 142 4.91 17.46 16.33
CA VAL A 142 3.47 17.70 16.43
C VAL A 142 3.25 19.06 17.08
N GLY A 143 2.71 20.01 16.31
CA GLY A 143 2.60 21.40 16.71
C GLY A 143 1.40 22.13 16.13
N VAL A 144 1.54 23.45 16.00
CA VAL A 144 0.46 24.31 15.50
C VAL A 144 0.25 24.12 14.00
N GLY A 145 1.29 23.74 13.25
CA GLY A 145 1.18 23.37 11.82
C GLY A 145 0.17 22.26 11.65
N ASP A 146 0.31 21.20 12.45
CA ASP A 146 -0.61 20.05 12.42
C ASP A 146 -2.01 20.39 12.86
N LEU A 147 -2.14 21.22 13.89
CA LEU A 147 -3.44 21.67 14.35
C LEU A 147 -4.17 22.44 13.24
N MET A 148 -3.46 23.33 12.54
CA MET A 148 -4.03 24.09 11.43
C MET A 148 -4.46 23.17 10.29
N ASN A 149 -3.71 22.10 10.03
CA ASN A 149 -4.03 21.08 9.04
C ASN A 149 -5.33 20.33 9.38
N ILE A 150 -5.51 19.86 10.63
CA ILE A 150 -6.76 19.22 11.08
C ILE A 150 -7.97 20.14 10.88
N LEU A 151 -7.82 21.43 11.21
CA LEU A 151 -8.90 22.41 11.10
C LEU A 151 -9.36 22.65 9.65
N THR A 152 -8.57 22.30 8.64
CA THR A 152 -8.97 22.43 7.23
C THR A 152 -10.07 21.42 6.83
N VAL A 153 -10.17 20.30 7.55
CA VAL A 153 -11.06 19.17 7.24
C VAL A 153 -12.00 18.80 8.40
N PHE A 154 -11.95 19.55 9.51
CA PHE A 154 -12.73 19.27 10.71
C PHE A 154 -14.25 19.24 10.45
N GLY A 155 -14.91 18.24 11.01
CA GLY A 155 -16.35 18.00 10.89
C GLY A 155 -16.78 17.31 9.59
N GLN A 156 -15.84 16.92 8.72
CA GLN A 156 -16.12 16.20 7.49
C GLN A 156 -15.98 14.69 7.70
N GLY A 157 -16.94 13.91 7.20
CA GLY A 157 -16.78 12.46 7.07
C GLY A 157 -15.76 12.11 6.00
N CYS A 158 -15.12 10.94 6.12
CA CYS A 158 -14.18 10.39 5.14
C CYS A 158 -14.87 9.87 3.86
N SER A 159 -16.14 10.21 3.65
CA SER A 159 -17.00 9.64 2.63
C SER A 159 -16.42 9.80 1.23
N SER A 160 -16.14 8.66 0.61
CA SER A 160 -16.23 8.48 -0.83
C SER A 160 -17.71 8.59 -1.22
N GLU A 161 -18.09 9.68 -1.84
CA GLU A 161 -19.23 9.70 -2.79
C GLU A 161 -18.70 10.00 -4.19
#